data_AF-A0A6L7LIL7-F1
#
_entry.id   AF-A0A6L7LIL7-F1
#
_cell.length_a   1.000
_cell.length_b   1.000
_cell.length_c   1.000
_cell.angle_alpha   90.00
_cell.angle_beta   90.00
_cell.angle_gamma   90.00
#
_symmetry.space_group_name_H-M   'P 1'
#
loop_
_entity.id
_entity.type
_entity.pdbx_description
1 polymer ?
#
loop_
_entity_poly.entity_id
_entity_poly.type
_entity_poly.pdbx_seq_one_letter_code
_entity_poly.pdbx_strand_id
1 'polypeptide(L)'
;MPDSFGYPAEITLDEDGRHVVTIPDFGWGATDGATLAEALAEARDLLRELIAGAMREARSLPDPSAPSGQQVLVVPPVQIALKAAFYEAFAGQACRGAASLASSASLRAKCGPC
;
A
#
# COMPACT_ATOMS: atom_id res chain seq x y z
N MET A 1 -10.05 -1.27 10.31
CA MET A 1 -10.63 -2.47 9.66
C MET A 1 -9.66 -2.88 8.57
N PRO A 2 -9.23 -4.15 8.46
CA PRO A 2 -8.16 -4.56 7.56
C PRO A 2 -8.44 -4.21 6.09
N ASP A 3 -9.72 -4.11 5.73
CA ASP A 3 -10.19 -3.75 4.38
C ASP A 3 -9.81 -2.32 3.96
N SER A 4 -9.45 -1.43 4.89
CA SER A 4 -8.90 -0.09 4.56
C SER A 4 -7.56 -0.13 3.84
N PHE A 5 -6.88 -1.29 3.86
CA PHE A 5 -5.67 -1.57 3.08
C PHE A 5 -5.91 -2.69 2.06
N GLY A 6 -7.15 -2.92 1.66
CA GLY A 6 -7.48 -3.84 0.57
C GLY A 6 -7.23 -3.18 -0.77
N TYR A 7 -6.37 -3.76 -1.60
CA TYR A 7 -6.05 -3.22 -2.93
C TYR A 7 -6.68 -4.07 -4.04
N PRO A 8 -7.25 -3.45 -5.08
CA PRO A 8 -7.70 -4.20 -6.26
C PRO A 8 -6.52 -4.87 -6.94
N ALA A 9 -6.67 -6.15 -7.23
CA ALA A 9 -5.72 -6.93 -7.99
C ALA A 9 -6.29 -7.28 -9.36
N GLU A 10 -5.44 -7.21 -10.37
CA GLU A 10 -5.73 -7.68 -11.71
C GLU A 10 -5.18 -9.09 -11.88
N ILE A 11 -5.95 -9.94 -12.56
CA ILE A 11 -5.59 -11.33 -12.80
C ILE A 11 -5.64 -11.58 -14.29
N THR A 12 -4.55 -12.09 -14.83
CA THR A 12 -4.44 -12.48 -16.24
C THR A 12 -3.92 -13.91 -16.34
N LEU A 13 -4.25 -14.60 -17.44
CA LEU A 13 -3.68 -15.91 -17.75
C LEU A 13 -2.54 -15.66 -18.75
N ASP A 14 -1.34 -16.14 -18.44
CA ASP A 14 -0.20 -16.02 -19.35
C ASP A 14 -0.11 -17.19 -20.34
N GLU A 15 0.92 -17.17 -21.19
CA GLU A 15 1.15 -18.18 -22.23
C GLU A 15 1.46 -19.58 -21.67
N ASP A 16 1.96 -19.66 -20.43
CA ASP A 16 2.25 -20.90 -19.71
C ASP A 16 1.04 -21.41 -18.90
N GLY A 17 -0.09 -20.70 -18.97
CA GLY A 17 -1.30 -21.04 -18.23
C GLY A 17 -1.22 -20.72 -16.74
N ARG A 18 -0.31 -19.84 -16.33
CA ARG A 18 -0.23 -19.34 -14.95
C ARG A 18 -1.22 -18.20 -14.76
N HIS A 19 -1.86 -18.16 -13.60
CA HIS A 19 -2.67 -17.03 -13.16
C HIS A 19 -1.73 -15.97 -12.59
N VAL A 20 -1.41 -14.95 -13.38
CA VAL A 20 -0.55 -13.83 -12.98
C VAL A 20 -1.39 -12.76 -12.31
N VAL A 21 -0.95 -12.30 -11.14
CA VAL A 21 -1.61 -11.28 -10.34
C VAL A 21 -0.72 -10.07 -10.15
N THR A 22 -1.28 -8.89 -10.44
CA THR A 22 -0.65 -7.59 -10.21
C THR A 22 -1.52 -6.71 -9.33
N ILE A 23 -0.91 -5.74 -8.64
CA ILE A 23 -1.62 -4.75 -7.81
C ILE A 23 -1.29 -3.35 -8.36
N PRO A 24 -2.12 -2.82 -9.30
CA PRO A 24 -1.77 -1.65 -10.11
C PRO A 24 -1.46 -0.39 -9.32
N ASP A 25 -2.06 -0.21 -8.14
CA ASP A 25 -1.87 0.99 -7.29
C ASP A 25 -0.41 1.19 -6.86
N PHE A 26 0.38 0.12 -6.77
CA PHE A 26 1.82 0.22 -6.47
C PHE A 26 2.66 0.52 -7.71
N GLY A 27 2.16 0.23 -8.92
CA GLY A 27 2.88 0.39 -10.19
C GLY A 27 4.02 -0.61 -10.43
N TRP A 28 4.24 -1.56 -9.51
CA TRP A 28 5.24 -2.61 -9.62
C TRP A 28 4.84 -3.82 -8.77
N GLY A 29 5.49 -4.95 -9.03
CA GLY A 29 5.25 -6.22 -8.34
C GLY A 29 4.20 -7.07 -9.05
N ALA A 30 4.53 -8.35 -9.16
CA ALA A 30 3.65 -9.38 -9.70
C ALA A 30 3.97 -10.68 -8.97
N THR A 31 2.98 -11.55 -8.92
CA THR A 31 3.13 -12.95 -8.49
C THR A 31 2.24 -13.81 -9.37
N ASP A 32 2.38 -15.12 -9.28
CA ASP A 32 1.61 -16.04 -10.09
C ASP A 32 1.35 -17.37 -9.39
N GLY A 33 0.32 -18.09 -9.84
CA GLY A 33 -0.03 -19.42 -9.33
C GLY A 33 -0.48 -20.35 -10.45
N ALA A 34 -0.29 -21.66 -10.26
CA ALA A 34 -0.80 -22.66 -11.21
C ALA A 34 -2.33 -22.76 -11.17
N THR A 35 -2.95 -22.29 -10.09
CA THR A 35 -4.41 -22.16 -9.96
C THR A 35 -4.79 -20.76 -9.50
N LEU A 36 -6.02 -20.35 -9.77
CA LEU A 36 -6.56 -19.08 -9.26
C LEU A 36 -6.44 -18.98 -7.72
N ALA A 37 -6.70 -20.08 -7.00
CA ALA A 37 -6.63 -20.10 -5.55
C ALA A 37 -5.21 -19.88 -5.02
N GLU A 38 -4.23 -20.54 -5.63
CA GLU A 38 -2.81 -20.34 -5.33
C GLU A 38 -2.37 -18.90 -5.67
N ALA A 39 -2.72 -18.40 -6.84
CA ALA A 39 -2.38 -17.06 -7.27
C ALA A 39 -2.93 -15.98 -6.33
N LEU A 40 -4.15 -16.15 -5.80
CA LEU A 40 -4.74 -15.25 -4.81
C LEU A 40 -4.07 -15.37 -3.42
N ALA A 41 -3.62 -16.57 -3.03
CA ALA A 41 -2.85 -16.75 -1.80
C ALA A 41 -1.50 -16.04 -1.90
N GLU A 42 -0.81 -16.22 -3.04
CA GLU A 42 0.44 -15.52 -3.35
C GLU A 42 0.23 -14.01 -3.46
N ALA A 43 -0.89 -13.54 -4.01
CA ALA A 43 -1.20 -12.11 -4.09
C ALA A 43 -1.30 -11.45 -2.71
N ARG A 44 -1.79 -12.17 -1.70
CA ARG A 44 -1.82 -11.68 -0.32
C ARG A 44 -0.41 -11.52 0.26
N ASP A 45 0.52 -12.39 -0.08
CA ASP A 45 1.92 -12.27 0.31
C ASP A 45 2.68 -11.22 -0.51
N LEU A 46 2.38 -11.07 -1.80
CA LEU A 46 2.84 -9.97 -2.62
C LEU A 46 2.45 -8.63 -1.99
N LEU A 47 1.17 -8.46 -1.63
CA LEU A 47 0.70 -7.21 -1.02
C LEU A 47 1.42 -6.91 0.31
N ARG A 48 1.71 -7.94 1.10
CA ARG A 48 2.53 -7.79 2.30
C ARG A 48 3.91 -7.22 1.98
N GLU A 49 4.58 -7.75 0.96
CA GLU A 49 5.92 -7.30 0.55
C GLU A 49 5.89 -5.89 -0.06
N LEU A 50 4.88 -5.55 -0.85
CA LEU A 50 4.71 -4.21 -1.42
C LEU A 50 4.59 -3.14 -0.32
N ILE A 51 3.71 -3.37 0.66
CA ILE A 51 3.52 -2.47 1.80
C ILE A 51 4.79 -2.40 2.65
N ALA A 52 5.36 -3.56 3.01
CA ALA A 52 6.57 -3.60 3.84
C ALA A 52 7.77 -2.94 3.16
N GLY A 53 7.92 -3.12 1.85
CA GLY A 53 8.95 -2.48 1.04
C GLY A 53 8.79 -0.97 0.99
N ALA A 54 7.58 -0.46 0.76
CA ALA A 54 7.30 0.97 0.78
C ALA A 54 7.61 1.60 2.16
N MET A 55 7.20 0.94 3.25
CA MET A 55 7.53 1.38 4.62
C MET A 55 9.05 1.36 4.89
N ARG A 56 9.75 0.30 4.46
CA ARG A 56 11.21 0.17 4.61
C ARG A 56 11.95 1.29 3.88
N GLU A 57 11.44 1.73 2.74
CA GLU A 57 12.01 2.80 1.92
C GLU A 57 11.49 4.19 2.31
N ALA A 58 10.74 4.29 3.41
CA ALA A 58 10.12 5.52 3.90
C ALA A 58 9.28 6.26 2.84
N ARG A 59 8.65 5.51 1.92
CA ARG A 59 7.71 6.04 0.91
C ARG A 59 6.30 6.09 1.47
N SER A 60 5.47 6.97 0.92
CA SER A 60 4.02 6.91 1.16
C SER A 60 3.45 5.61 0.59
N LEU A 61 2.43 5.07 1.26
CA LEU A 61 1.60 4.02 0.68
C LEU A 61 0.61 4.68 -0.30
N PRO A 62 0.33 4.08 -1.46
CA PRO A 62 -0.75 4.55 -2.32
C PRO A 62 -2.10 4.31 -1.65
N ASP A 63 -3.06 5.21 -1.85
CA ASP A 63 -4.45 4.96 -1.45
C ASP A 63 -5.02 3.81 -2.30
N PRO A 64 -5.70 2.81 -1.71
CA PRO A 64 -6.32 1.76 -2.50
C PRO A 64 -7.39 2.31 -3.43
N SER A 65 -7.33 1.96 -4.71
CA SER A 65 -8.34 2.36 -5.68
C SER A 65 -9.66 1.60 -5.47
N ALA A 66 -10.75 2.15 -6.02
CA ALA A 66 -12.01 1.43 -6.06
C ALA A 66 -11.90 0.28 -7.07
N PRO A 67 -12.27 -0.97 -6.72
CA PRO A 67 -12.24 -2.08 -7.65
C PRO A 67 -13.07 -1.80 -8.91
N SER A 68 -12.53 -2.15 -10.07
CA SER A 68 -13.21 -1.99 -11.36
C SER A 68 -13.26 -3.31 -12.14
N GLY A 69 -14.32 -3.50 -12.92
CA GLY A 69 -14.47 -4.66 -13.79
C GLY A 69 -14.41 -6.00 -13.03
N GLN A 70 -13.43 -6.83 -13.36
CA GLN A 70 -13.22 -8.17 -12.78
C GLN A 70 -12.08 -8.20 -11.75
N GLN A 71 -11.62 -7.04 -11.28
CA GLN A 71 -10.59 -6.99 -10.24
C GLN A 71 -11.08 -7.62 -8.93
N VAL A 72 -10.17 -8.28 -8.23
CA VAL A 72 -10.44 -8.91 -6.93
C VAL A 72 -9.76 -8.10 -5.84
N LEU A 73 -10.48 -7.82 -4.75
CA LEU A 73 -9.89 -7.12 -3.62
C LEU A 73 -8.97 -8.06 -2.83
N VAL A 74 -7.69 -7.72 -2.74
CA VAL A 74 -6.69 -8.44 -1.94
C VAL A 74 -6.45 -7.67 -0.65
N VAL A 75 -6.71 -8.33 0.49
CA VAL A 75 -6.51 -7.76 1.82
C VAL A 75 -5.22 -8.33 2.42
N PRO A 76 -4.31 -7.48 2.95
CA PRO A 76 -3.05 -7.95 3.49
C PRO A 76 -3.27 -8.69 4.82
N PRO A 77 -2.28 -9.46 5.29
CA PRO A 77 -2.32 -10.00 6.66
C PRO A 77 -2.54 -8.89 7.69
N VAL A 78 -3.36 -9.14 8.71
CA VAL A 78 -3.82 -8.13 9.68
C VAL A 78 -2.66 -7.38 10.37
N GLN A 79 -1.56 -8.08 10.65
CA GLN A 79 -0.35 -7.49 11.25
C GLN A 79 0.32 -6.46 10.32
N ILE A 80 0.18 -6.60 9.00
CA ILE A 80 0.70 -5.66 8.02
C ILE A 80 -0.24 -4.47 7.88
N ALA A 81 -1.55 -4.71 7.81
CA ALA A 81 -2.55 -3.63 7.84
C ALA A 81 -2.39 -2.75 9.10
N LEU A 82 -2.13 -3.36 10.25
CA LEU A 82 -1.85 -2.63 11.49
C LEU A 82 -0.58 -1.78 11.37
N LYS A 83 0.52 -2.37 10.87
CA LYS A 83 1.77 -1.63 10.65
C LYS A 83 1.58 -0.45 9.68
N ALA A 84 0.83 -0.65 8.60
CA ALA A 84 0.50 0.38 7.63
C ALA A 84 -0.29 1.54 8.27
N ALA A 85 -1.36 1.22 9.02
CA ALA A 85 -2.16 2.21 9.74
C ALA A 85 -1.32 3.05 10.72
N PHE A 86 -0.43 2.38 11.47
CA PHE A 86 0.51 3.08 12.35
C PHE A 86 1.48 3.93 11.53
N TYR A 87 2.06 3.38 10.47
CA TYR A 87 3.00 4.09 9.63
C TYR A 87 2.41 5.38 9.05
N GLU A 88 1.19 5.36 8.52
CA GLU A 88 0.52 6.56 7.99
C GLU A 88 0.24 7.59 9.09
N ALA A 89 -0.21 7.15 10.27
CA ALA A 89 -0.46 8.03 11.40
C ALA A 89 0.82 8.73 11.90
N PHE A 90 1.97 8.07 11.85
CA PHE A 90 3.25 8.60 12.33
C PHE A 90 4.13 9.25 11.24
N ALA A 91 4.00 8.86 9.98
CA ALA A 91 4.70 9.50 8.86
C ALA A 91 4.32 10.99 8.74
N GLY A 92 3.05 11.32 8.95
CA GLY A 92 2.59 12.71 9.04
C GLY A 92 3.07 13.47 10.30
N GLN A 93 3.65 12.79 11.30
CA GLN A 93 4.23 13.39 12.50
C GLN A 93 5.75 13.57 12.38
N ALA A 94 6.45 12.72 11.63
CA ALA A 94 7.89 12.86 11.38
C ALA A 94 8.24 14.18 10.67
N CYS A 95 7.40 14.62 9.71
CA CYS A 95 7.54 15.94 9.09
C CYS A 95 7.22 17.11 10.04
N ARG A 96 6.51 16.88 11.16
CA ARG A 96 6.27 17.90 12.20
C ARG A 96 7.44 18.00 13.19
N GLY A 97 8.17 16.90 13.40
CA GLY A 97 9.38 16.87 14.25
C GLY A 97 10.63 17.43 13.57
N ALA A 98 10.76 17.28 12.24
CA ALA A 98 11.84 17.93 11.48
C ALA A 98 11.63 19.46 11.35
N ALA A 99 10.42 19.96 11.55
CA ALA A 99 10.09 21.38 11.60
C ALA A 99 10.06 21.97 13.03
N SER A 100 10.37 21.20 14.09
CA SER A 100 10.37 21.71 15.47
C SER A 100 11.72 21.58 16.17
N LEU A 101 12.75 22.19 15.60
CA LEU A 101 13.88 22.71 16.40
C LEU A 101 14.19 24.19 16.12
N ALA A 102 13.32 24.88 15.39
CA ALA A 102 13.33 26.32 15.31
C ALA A 102 11.93 26.85 15.60
N SER A 103 11.67 27.19 16.86
CA SER A 103 11.12 28.50 17.24
C SER A 103 10.58 28.49 18.67
N SER A 104 11.44 28.89 19.60
CA SER A 104 11.05 29.80 20.68
C SER A 104 11.11 31.24 20.16
N ALA A 105 10.39 31.58 19.09
CA ALA A 105 10.30 32.93 18.57
C ALA A 105 9.11 33.10 17.61
N SER A 106 7.93 33.34 18.19
CA SER A 106 6.94 34.32 17.73
C SER A 106 6.74 34.54 16.21
N LEU A 107 5.54 34.15 15.78
CA LEU A 107 4.67 34.80 14.78
C LEU A 107 5.01 34.78 13.26
N ARG A 108 3.96 34.34 12.54
CA ARG A 108 3.54 34.65 11.15
C ARG A 108 4.39 34.12 10.00
N ALA A 109 3.81 33.21 9.21
CA ALA A 109 3.27 33.53 7.87
C ALA A 109 2.64 32.30 7.18
N LYS A 110 1.35 32.43 6.85
CA LYS A 110 0.62 31.87 5.69
C LYS A 110 1.04 30.48 5.17
N CYS A 111 0.33 29.43 5.59
CA CYS A 111 0.18 28.21 4.78
C CYS A 111 -1.02 28.39 3.82
N GLY A 112 -0.77 28.27 2.52
CA GLY A 112 -1.81 28.03 1.50
C GLY A 112 -2.14 26.54 1.39
N PRO A 113 -3.23 26.16 0.69
CA PRO A 113 -3.81 24.83 0.82
C PRO A 113 -3.06 23.78 -0.01
N CYS A 114 -2.76 22.65 0.65
CA CYS A 114 -2.73 21.32 0.03
C CYS A 114 -4.03 20.63 0.42
#